data_AF-A0A1M5ADA0-F1
#
_entry.id   AF-A0A1M5ADA0-F1
#
_cell.length_a   1.000
_cell.length_b   1.000
_cell.length_c   1.000
_cell.angle_alpha   90.00
_cell.angle_beta   90.00
_cell.angle_gamma   90.00
#
_symmetry.space_group_name_H-M   'P 1'
#
loop_
_entity.id
_entity.type
_entity.pdbx_description
1 polymer ?
#
loop_
_entity_poly.entity_id
_entity_poly.type
_entity_poly.pdbx_seq_one_letter_code
_entity_poly.pdbx_strand_id
1 'polypeptide(L)'
;MKNLIFGLIATLFIGIPSQAQNKETLTEKAIVQSISLVSKTNTDKVAYQFKSLAEFDEGLEIILKEGALVNTETQRNADKCEVSLEVSVTMSVGLASVTVTASATVGCAEVAATVTRLRRMLIASITG
;
A
#
# COMPACT_ATOMS: atom_id res chain seq x y z
N MET A 1 18.39 -26.08 -1.67
CA MET A 1 17.17 -25.69 -0.94
C MET A 1 17.50 -24.41 -0.19
N LYS A 2 16.91 -23.27 -0.57
CA LYS A 2 17.25 -21.95 -0.03
C LYS A 2 16.00 -21.41 0.65
N ASN A 3 16.04 -21.32 1.97
CA ASN A 3 14.91 -20.94 2.82
C ASN A 3 14.56 -19.47 2.57
N LEU A 4 13.36 -19.21 2.03
CA LEU A 4 12.77 -17.88 1.97
C LEU A 4 12.11 -17.58 3.32
N ILE A 5 12.74 -16.70 4.11
CA ILE A 5 12.15 -16.16 5.32
C ILE A 5 11.14 -15.10 4.87
N PHE A 6 9.86 -15.47 4.75
CA PHE A 6 8.75 -14.53 4.61
C PHE A 6 8.52 -13.83 5.96
N GLY A 7 9.30 -12.79 6.24
CA GLY A 7 9.11 -11.92 7.39
C GLY A 7 8.15 -10.78 7.04
N LEU A 8 6.85 -10.97 7.28
CA LEU A 8 5.87 -9.89 7.30
C LEU A 8 6.07 -9.07 8.57
N ILE A 9 6.80 -7.95 8.49
CA ILE A 9 6.92 -7.01 9.62
C ILE A 9 5.87 -5.92 9.42
N ALA A 10 4.68 -6.12 10.01
CA ALA A 10 3.70 -5.05 10.17
C ALA A 10 4.06 -4.22 11.40
N THR A 11 4.96 -3.25 11.25
CA THR A 11 5.25 -2.28 12.32
C THR A 11 4.15 -1.22 12.37
N LEU A 12 3.22 -1.36 13.31
CA LEU A 12 2.20 -0.35 13.62
C LEU A 12 2.83 0.74 14.50
N PHE A 13 3.23 1.87 13.91
CA PHE A 13 3.65 3.04 14.69
C PHE A 13 2.41 3.87 15.05
N ILE A 14 1.89 3.69 16.27
CA ILE A 14 0.83 4.54 16.81
C ILE A 14 1.48 5.81 17.40
N GLY A 15 1.56 6.88 16.62
CA GLY A 15 1.91 8.20 17.13
C GLY A 15 0.68 8.89 17.71
N ILE A 16 0.44 8.79 19.02
CA ILE A 16 -0.61 9.55 19.71
C ILE A 16 0.03 10.85 20.24
N PRO A 17 -0.29 12.05 19.74
CA PRO A 17 -0.07 13.24 20.54
C PRO A 17 -1.06 13.18 21.71
N SER A 18 -0.53 13.11 22.96
CA SER A 18 -1.30 13.08 24.20
C SER A 18 -2.40 14.15 24.23
N GLN A 19 -3.62 13.75 23.89
CA GLN A 19 -4.85 14.47 24.24
C GLN A 19 -5.77 13.42 24.86
N ALA A 20 -6.13 13.63 26.12
CA ALA A 20 -6.97 12.75 26.91
C ALA A 20 -8.29 12.46 26.16
N GLN A 21 -8.47 11.24 25.65
CA GLN A 21 -9.69 10.87 24.95
C GLN A 21 -10.70 10.30 25.95
N ASN A 22 -11.70 11.13 26.19
CA ASN A 22 -12.99 10.78 26.75
C ASN A 22 -13.57 9.59 25.98
N LYS A 23 -14.32 8.74 26.69
CA LYS A 23 -14.88 7.49 26.21
C LYS A 23 -16.08 7.80 25.30
N GLU A 24 -15.83 8.35 24.12
CA GLU A 24 -16.85 8.57 23.10
C GLU A 24 -16.88 7.39 22.14
N THR A 25 -18.08 6.82 22.05
CA THR A 25 -18.55 5.77 21.17
C THR A 25 -17.91 5.88 19.77
N LEU A 26 -17.04 4.92 19.41
CA LEU A 26 -16.48 4.74 18.07
C LEU A 26 -17.61 4.56 17.03
N THR A 27 -18.15 5.68 16.56
CA THR A 27 -19.06 5.76 15.41
C THR A 27 -18.60 6.87 14.47
N GLU A 28 -17.32 7.26 14.53
CA GLU A 28 -16.75 8.19 13.55
C GLU A 28 -16.31 7.41 12.31
N LYS A 29 -17.02 7.66 11.22
CA LYS A 29 -16.72 7.14 9.90
C LYS A 29 -15.31 7.60 9.51
N ALA A 30 -14.38 6.66 9.35
CA ALA A 30 -13.04 6.98 8.88
C ALA A 30 -13.11 7.66 7.51
N ILE A 31 -12.47 8.83 7.38
CA ILE A 31 -12.41 9.58 6.11
C ILE A 31 -11.02 9.40 5.54
N VAL A 32 -10.91 8.74 4.39
CA VAL A 32 -9.64 8.62 3.66
C VAL A 32 -9.19 10.00 3.19
N GLN A 33 -7.97 10.39 3.57
CA GLN A 33 -7.36 11.66 3.22
C GLN A 33 -6.37 11.52 2.05
N SER A 34 -5.60 10.44 2.04
CA SER A 34 -4.70 10.13 0.93
C SER A 34 -4.33 8.65 0.90
N ILE A 35 -3.97 8.20 -0.30
CA ILE A 35 -3.47 6.86 -0.58
C ILE A 35 -2.17 7.03 -1.37
N SER A 36 -1.14 6.27 -1.03
CA SER A 36 0.09 6.19 -1.82
C SER A 36 0.34 4.74 -2.23
N LEU A 37 0.84 4.58 -3.45
CA LEU A 37 1.36 3.32 -3.97
C LEU A 37 2.79 3.56 -4.43
N VAL A 38 3.73 2.85 -3.84
CA VAL A 38 5.15 2.92 -4.18
C VAL A 38 5.59 1.56 -4.68
N SER A 39 6.17 1.54 -5.87
CA SER A 39 6.90 0.40 -6.41
C SER A 39 8.38 0.74 -6.44
N LYS A 40 9.21 -0.14 -5.90
CA LYS A 40 10.65 0.04 -5.82
C LYS A 40 11.36 -1.20 -6.32
N THR A 41 12.33 -0.99 -7.18
CA THR A 41 13.29 -2.01 -7.61
C THR A 41 14.68 -1.60 -7.13
N ASN A 42 15.72 -2.35 -7.52
CA ASN A 42 17.10 -1.99 -7.20
C ASN A 42 17.56 -0.70 -7.91
N THR A 43 16.97 -0.37 -9.06
CA THR A 43 17.38 0.74 -9.92
C THR A 43 16.37 1.88 -9.94
N ASP A 44 15.09 1.57 -9.72
CA ASP A 44 14.00 2.50 -9.96
C ASP A 44 13.03 2.59 -8.78
N LYS A 45 12.37 3.74 -8.68
CA LYS A 45 11.25 3.97 -7.77
C LYS A 45 10.15 4.69 -8.53
N VAL A 46 8.96 4.11 -8.52
CA VAL A 46 7.74 4.71 -9.05
C VAL A 46 6.80 4.94 -7.88
N ALA A 47 6.23 6.15 -7.78
CA ALA A 47 5.32 6.50 -6.71
C ALA A 47 4.08 7.19 -7.28
N TYR A 48 2.92 6.74 -6.81
CA TYR A 48 1.62 7.30 -7.14
C TYR A 48 0.94 7.78 -5.86
N GLN A 49 0.16 8.85 -6.00
CA GLN A 49 -0.61 9.41 -4.90
C GLN A 49 -2.03 9.69 -5.36
N PHE A 50 -2.99 9.32 -4.53
CA PHE A 50 -4.42 9.41 -4.79
C PHE A 50 -5.09 10.08 -3.59
N LYS A 51 -6.17 10.82 -3.85
CA LYS A 51 -6.90 11.59 -2.83
C LYS A 51 -8.07 10.82 -2.24
N SER A 52 -8.47 9.72 -2.86
CA SER A 52 -9.61 8.91 -2.43
C SER A 52 -9.45 7.44 -2.82
N LEU A 53 -10.28 6.57 -2.22
CA LEU A 53 -10.35 5.15 -2.63
C LEU A 53 -10.83 4.98 -4.08
N ALA A 54 -11.75 5.82 -4.55
CA ALA A 54 -12.24 5.76 -5.93
C ALA A 54 -11.14 6.12 -6.94
N GLU A 55 -10.39 7.21 -6.70
CA GLU A 55 -9.24 7.56 -7.54
C GLU A 55 -8.16 6.48 -7.51
N PHE A 56 -7.93 5.85 -6.35
CA PHE A 56 -6.99 4.75 -6.24
C PHE A 56 -7.44 3.54 -7.05
N ASP A 57 -8.72 3.19 -7.00
CA ASP A 57 -9.27 2.05 -7.74
C ASP A 57 -9.14 2.25 -9.27
N GLU A 58 -9.61 3.38 -9.78
CA GLU A 58 -9.52 3.71 -11.21
C GLU A 58 -8.06 3.85 -11.66
N GLY A 59 -7.24 4.56 -10.87
CA GLY A 59 -5.82 4.75 -11.17
C GLY A 59 -5.05 3.44 -11.16
N LEU A 60 -5.36 2.53 -10.24
CA LEU A 60 -4.72 1.22 -10.17
C LEU A 60 -5.02 0.36 -11.40
N GLU A 61 -6.25 0.37 -11.90
CA GLU A 61 -6.60 -0.35 -13.12
C GLU A 61 -5.79 0.14 -14.32
N ILE A 62 -5.62 1.46 -14.46
CA ILE A 62 -4.80 2.07 -15.51
C ILE A 62 -3.33 1.66 -15.35
N ILE A 63 -2.77 1.82 -14.16
CA ILE A 63 -1.37 1.48 -13.85
C ILE A 63 -1.07 0.01 -14.14
N LEU A 64 -1.98 -0.89 -13.78
CA LEU A 64 -1.84 -2.33 -14.02
C LEU A 64 -1.91 -2.65 -15.52
N LYS A 65 -2.81 -2.00 -16.26
CA LYS A 65 -2.96 -2.18 -17.71
C LYS A 65 -1.74 -1.68 -18.48
N GLU A 66 -1.14 -0.58 -18.04
CA GLU A 66 0.06 0.01 -18.66
C GLU A 66 1.36 -0.67 -18.22
N GLY A 67 1.33 -1.53 -17.20
CA GLY A 67 2.53 -2.15 -16.64
C GLY A 67 3.49 -1.14 -16.00
N ALA A 68 2.96 0.03 -15.56
CA ALA A 68 3.77 1.19 -15.19
C ALA A 68 4.47 1.07 -13.82
N LEU A 69 4.24 -0.02 -13.10
CA LEU A 69 4.88 -0.29 -11.80
C LEU A 69 6.36 -0.72 -11.92
N VAL A 70 6.78 -1.15 -13.11
CA VAL A 70 8.13 -1.60 -13.37
C VAL A 70 8.54 -1.18 -14.78
N ASN A 71 9.69 -0.51 -14.88
CA ASN A 71 10.23 -0.08 -16.16
C ASN A 71 10.46 -1.27 -17.12
N THR A 72 10.35 -1.01 -18.41
CA THR A 72 10.43 -2.02 -19.48
C THR A 72 11.79 -2.74 -19.50
N GLU A 73 12.87 -2.06 -19.13
CA GLU A 73 14.20 -2.65 -19.00
C GLU A 73 14.28 -3.64 -17.83
N THR A 74 13.59 -3.36 -16.73
CA THR A 74 13.48 -4.24 -15.58
C THR A 74 12.61 -5.47 -15.90
N GLN A 75 11.54 -5.30 -16.69
CA GLN A 75 10.72 -6.40 -17.18
C GLN A 75 11.49 -7.36 -18.10
N ARG A 76 12.47 -6.89 -18.89
CA ARG A 76 13.33 -7.77 -19.71
C ARG A 76 14.17 -8.75 -18.88
N ASN A 77 14.39 -8.47 -17.60
CA ASN A 77 15.12 -9.32 -16.67
C ASN A 77 14.20 -9.92 -15.58
N ALA A 78 12.97 -10.27 -15.94
CA ALA A 78 11.93 -10.70 -15.00
C ALA A 78 12.38 -11.80 -14.02
N ASP A 79 13.22 -12.75 -14.45
CA ASP A 79 13.70 -13.87 -13.62
C ASP A 79 14.66 -13.47 -12.49
N LYS A 80 15.22 -12.26 -12.54
CA LYS A 80 16.11 -11.69 -11.51
C LYS A 80 15.59 -10.40 -10.92
N CYS A 81 14.37 -10.01 -11.31
CA CYS A 81 13.75 -8.77 -10.86
C CYS A 81 12.97 -9.02 -9.57
N GLU A 82 13.34 -8.28 -8.53
CA GLU A 82 12.60 -8.18 -7.29
C GLU A 82 12.02 -6.77 -7.15
N VAL A 83 10.74 -6.69 -6.78
CA VAL A 83 9.98 -5.46 -6.64
C VAL A 83 9.40 -5.39 -5.24
N SER A 84 9.75 -4.33 -4.52
CA SER A 84 9.15 -3.97 -3.26
C SER A 84 7.98 -3.02 -3.52
N LEU A 85 6.80 -3.44 -3.11
CA LEU A 85 5.55 -2.72 -3.23
C LEU A 85 5.11 -2.26 -1.85
N GLU A 86 4.67 -1.02 -1.76
CA GLU A 86 4.10 -0.45 -0.55
C GLU A 86 2.84 0.33 -0.90
N VAL A 87 1.75 0.07 -0.18
CA VAL A 87 0.53 0.86 -0.23
C VAL A 87 0.30 1.44 1.15
N SER A 88 0.16 2.76 1.24
CA SER A 88 -0.19 3.43 2.49
C SER A 88 -1.47 4.22 2.34
N VAL A 89 -2.33 4.18 3.37
CA VAL A 89 -3.54 4.99 3.44
C VAL A 89 -3.59 5.77 4.73
N THR A 90 -3.70 7.08 4.58
CA THR A 90 -3.91 8.01 5.66
C THR A 90 -5.39 8.34 5.75
N MET A 91 -5.96 8.16 6.94
CA MET A 91 -7.36 8.44 7.23
C MET A 91 -7.49 9.29 8.50
N SER A 92 -8.51 10.13 8.57
CA SER A 92 -8.91 10.75 9.84
C SER A 92 -9.96 9.91 10.54
N VAL A 93 -9.75 9.69 11.83
CA VAL A 93 -10.72 9.10 12.77
C VAL A 93 -10.94 10.12 13.87
N GLY A 94 -12.02 10.89 13.74
CA GLY A 94 -12.25 12.10 14.52
C GLY A 94 -11.14 13.13 14.38
N LEU A 95 -10.58 13.53 15.52
CA LEU A 95 -9.47 14.50 15.58
C LEU A 95 -8.09 13.88 15.35
N ALA A 96 -7.99 12.54 15.23
CA ALA A 96 -6.75 11.83 15.02
C ALA A 96 -6.55 11.46 13.54
N SER A 97 -5.29 11.32 13.12
CA SER A 97 -4.91 10.77 11.82
C SER A 97 -4.24 9.41 12.03
N VAL A 98 -4.66 8.44 11.22
CA VAL A 98 -4.17 7.05 11.24
C VAL A 98 -3.63 6.72 9.87
N THR A 99 -2.42 6.14 9.81
CA THR A 99 -1.84 5.62 8.58
C THR A 99 -1.77 4.11 8.65
N VAL A 100 -2.37 3.44 7.67
CA VAL A 100 -2.28 1.99 7.48
C VAL A 100 -1.37 1.72 6.30
N THR A 101 -0.29 0.97 6.52
CA THR A 101 0.67 0.61 5.48
C THR A 101 0.71 -0.90 5.30
N ALA A 102 0.66 -1.35 4.05
CA ALA A 102 0.85 -2.73 3.66
C ALA A 102 1.96 -2.80 2.62
N SER A 103 2.94 -3.68 2.83
CA SER A 103 4.06 -3.85 1.91
C SER A 103 4.29 -5.33 1.58
N ALA A 104 4.85 -5.58 0.40
CA ALA A 104 5.21 -6.90 -0.06
C ALA A 104 6.41 -6.82 -1.02
N THR A 105 7.25 -7.83 -1.01
CA THR A 105 8.36 -7.96 -1.96
C THR A 105 8.12 -9.20 -2.81
N VAL A 106 8.10 -9.03 -4.13
CA VAL A 106 7.72 -10.09 -5.09
C VAL A 106 8.54 -10.03 -6.37
N GLY A 107 8.52 -11.11 -7.16
CA GLY A 107 9.11 -11.09 -8.49
C GLY A 107 8.33 -10.18 -9.46
N CYS A 108 9.01 -9.63 -10.47
CA CYS A 108 8.38 -8.79 -11.52
C CYS A 108 7.10 -9.41 -12.11
N ALA A 109 7.07 -10.74 -12.31
CA ALA A 109 5.93 -11.47 -12.86
C ALA A 109 4.68 -11.47 -11.96
N GLU A 110 4.87 -11.29 -10.64
CA GLU A 110 3.81 -11.37 -9.64
C GLU A 110 3.34 -9.97 -9.16
N VAL A 111 3.93 -8.89 -9.67
CA VAL A 111 3.65 -7.51 -9.26
C VAL A 111 2.16 -7.19 -9.37
N ALA A 112 1.54 -7.48 -10.52
CA ALA A 112 0.13 -7.17 -10.74
C ALA A 112 -0.79 -7.88 -9.74
N ALA A 113 -0.61 -9.19 -9.56
CA ALA A 113 -1.40 -9.98 -8.61
C ALA A 113 -1.19 -9.51 -7.16
N THR A 114 0.04 -9.13 -6.81
CA THR A 114 0.40 -8.66 -5.47
C THR A 114 -0.20 -7.32 -5.15
N VAL A 115 -0.15 -6.36 -6.08
CA VAL A 115 -0.79 -5.05 -5.89
C VAL A 115 -2.31 -5.19 -5.74
N THR A 116 -2.96 -6.03 -6.55
CA THR A 116 -4.39 -6.32 -6.36
C THR A 116 -4.69 -6.95 -4.99
N ARG A 117 -3.78 -7.79 -4.48
CA ARG A 117 -3.93 -8.40 -3.15
C ARG A 117 -3.74 -7.36 -2.03
N LEU A 118 -2.72 -6.50 -2.12
CA LEU A 118 -2.48 -5.41 -1.17
C LEU A 118 -3.68 -4.45 -1.13
N ARG A 119 -4.22 -4.08 -2.30
CA ARG A 119 -5.47 -3.29 -2.40
C ARG A 119 -6.60 -3.96 -1.61
N ARG A 120 -6.88 -5.24 -1.84
CA ARG A 120 -7.97 -5.95 -1.15
C ARG A 120 -7.77 -5.99 0.37
N MET A 121 -6.55 -6.26 0.83
CA MET A 121 -6.26 -6.23 2.27
C MET A 121 -6.48 -4.85 2.86
N LEU A 122 -6.05 -3.82 2.15
CA LEU A 122 -6.16 -2.45 2.60
C LEU A 122 -7.62 -1.97 2.64
N ILE A 123 -8.42 -2.26 1.61
CA ILE A 123 -9.86 -1.98 1.63
C ILE A 123 -10.52 -2.69 2.81
N ALA A 124 -10.24 -4.00 3.01
CA ALA A 124 -10.78 -4.76 4.12
C ALA A 124 -10.39 -4.17 5.49
N SER A 125 -9.19 -3.60 5.63
CA SER A 125 -8.73 -2.95 6.87
C SER A 125 -9.37 -1.59 7.17
N ILE A 126 -9.94 -0.93 6.15
CA ILE A 126 -10.59 0.38 6.28
C ILE A 126 -12.11 0.23 6.45
N THR A 127 -12.70 -0.83 5.89
CA THR A 127 -14.14 -1.08 5.92
C THR A 127 -14.59 -2.08 6.98
N GLY A 128 -13.68 -2.82 7.60
CA GLY A 128 -13.94 -3.80 8.66
C GLY A 128 -13.94 -3.16 10.04
#